data_AF-A0A536J818-F1
#
_entry.id   AF-A0A536J818-F1
#
_cell.length_a   1.000
_cell.length_b   1.000
_cell.length_c   1.000
_cell.angle_alpha   90.00
_cell.angle_beta   90.00
_cell.angle_gamma   90.00
#
_symmetry.space_group_name_H-M   'P 1'
#
loop_
_entity.id
_entity.type
_entity.pdbx_description
1 polymer ?
#
loop_
_entity_poly.entity_id
_entity_poly.type
_entity_poly.pdbx_seq_one_letter_code
_entity_poly.pdbx_strand_id
1 'polypeptide(L)'
;MRRITGGLIAAAVALSMTLGVYGTTARAATAYDSAYQFESAFLSLNSGDTGTFSVFFANTGTTAWVTGTASQVNLAVCGADKLTCNIASPQATWASGWISASAYATAAKAAVPPGDFSAFTFAVKVPAGTALGTYRFNGDLVVAAQATAGEVCTGGPGCSKLHAEGYYQDLSIQTSTPSSVLSVTPAYSANEDNQMSSTVPGNGQHTYTFTTTLTGTLTLAVLDSGKVVQNGDGTYSFCDTNQDKKADGVGSGSTFITAVNSLSVPNSSVIINQAIPSNGQMTVTIDSATPNERVRLVAWQDKNQNGQIDLTNNQDNTNCDTPQPYDLTNDGAIAVAGRKYYFPQQGQFGAQFASGGSPTCVNVWRHDTVNQAFSAGPTSQTSLRYNYDSNDIFQVTGTQVSAAIFKSELAASMTGNGSTVKINYDPNPSGFSTFNICTQAGAQAPSGASAATGNFDNGSAAEDVRISFTAPSANTVSGYNIQRASLGASVTANLSNCNLNATAPATDSSGNPAGTSFTSVGALTVTAGATGSFTNYDLANGGYCYRVMVQDPNTGQQSVSNYIRPGRQDRDRLQQADVGERKLDHPGDRQRLWPVVEHRCEQLELDPASLQRRKQRHRR
;
A
#
# COMPACT_ATOMS: atom_id res chain seq x y z
N MET A 1 -55.22 15.08 -19.83
CA MET A 1 -55.99 14.37 -18.78
C MET A 1 -54.99 13.99 -17.70
N ARG A 2 -55.04 14.43 -16.44
CA ARG A 2 -56.15 14.54 -15.50
C ARG A 2 -55.82 15.67 -14.50
N ARG A 3 -56.82 16.51 -14.21
CA ARG A 3 -56.86 17.46 -13.09
C ARG A 3 -57.17 16.71 -11.80
N ILE A 4 -56.63 17.11 -10.66
CA ILE A 4 -57.36 17.24 -9.39
C ILE A 4 -56.83 18.47 -8.63
N THR A 5 -57.79 19.28 -8.19
CA THR A 5 -57.77 20.58 -7.53
C THR A 5 -57.96 20.48 -6.01
N GLY A 6 -57.55 21.53 -5.28
CA GLY A 6 -58.10 21.92 -3.96
C GLY A 6 -57.02 22.19 -2.91
N GLY A 7 -56.94 23.33 -2.21
CA GLY A 7 -57.87 24.45 -2.11
C GLY A 7 -57.20 25.66 -1.44
N LEU A 8 -57.81 26.81 -1.71
CA LEU A 8 -57.47 28.15 -1.24
C LEU A 8 -57.88 28.35 0.23
N ILE A 9 -57.01 28.98 1.03
CA ILE A 9 -57.44 29.88 2.12
C ILE A 9 -56.62 31.16 1.99
N ALA A 10 -57.32 32.25 1.68
CA ALA A 10 -56.81 33.61 1.73
C ALA A 10 -57.09 34.19 3.13
N ALA A 11 -56.11 34.85 3.71
CA ALA A 11 -56.32 35.83 4.77
C ALA A 11 -55.31 36.97 4.58
N ALA A 12 -55.82 38.14 4.19
CA ALA A 12 -55.09 39.39 4.14
C ALA A 12 -54.86 39.91 5.56
N VAL A 13 -53.64 40.35 5.89
CA VAL A 13 -53.42 41.25 7.03
C VAL A 13 -52.38 42.31 6.68
N ALA A 14 -52.83 43.54 6.94
CA ALA A 14 -52.24 44.86 6.81
C ALA A 14 -50.73 45.01 7.07
N LEU A 15 -50.13 45.80 6.19
CA LEU A 15 -48.93 46.59 6.40
C LEU A 15 -49.08 47.46 7.67
N SER A 16 -48.43 47.06 8.76
CA SER A 16 -48.30 47.88 9.96
C SER A 16 -46.82 48.07 10.26
N MET A 17 -46.30 49.26 9.90
CA MET A 17 -45.05 49.79 10.42
C MET A 17 -45.22 50.04 11.92
N THR A 18 -44.94 49.04 12.74
CA THR A 18 -44.68 49.24 14.17
C THR A 18 -43.18 49.38 14.34
N LEU A 19 -42.74 50.61 14.64
CA LEU A 19 -41.45 50.87 15.27
C LEU A 19 -41.39 50.09 16.59
N GLY A 20 -40.83 48.88 16.52
CA GLY A 20 -40.35 48.15 17.68
C GLY A 20 -39.02 48.75 18.08
N VAL A 21 -39.06 49.76 18.95
CA VAL A 21 -37.91 50.22 19.71
C VAL A 21 -37.46 49.04 20.55
N TYR A 22 -36.50 48.25 20.06
CA TYR A 22 -35.64 47.48 20.95
C TYR A 22 -34.81 48.51 21.68
N GLY A 23 -35.30 48.94 22.83
CA GLY A 23 -34.53 49.65 23.82
C GLY A 23 -33.42 48.72 24.27
N THR A 24 -32.33 48.68 23.52
CA THR A 24 -31.04 48.37 24.11
C THR A 24 -30.79 49.51 25.07
N THR A 25 -30.74 49.19 26.37
CA THR A 25 -30.13 50.09 27.35
C THR A 25 -28.82 50.59 26.75
N ALA A 26 -28.71 51.90 26.51
CA ALA A 26 -27.49 52.51 26.04
C ALA A 26 -26.40 52.24 27.08
N ARG A 27 -25.64 51.16 26.89
CA ARG A 27 -24.33 51.03 27.50
C ARG A 27 -23.53 52.20 26.97
N ALA A 28 -22.86 52.95 27.84
CA ALA A 28 -21.92 53.97 27.38
C ALA A 28 -20.96 53.28 26.39
N ALA A 29 -21.01 53.67 25.12
CA ALA A 29 -20.20 53.05 24.09
C ALA A 29 -18.73 53.26 24.47
N THR A 30 -17.97 52.17 24.54
CA THR A 30 -16.54 52.24 24.80
C THR A 30 -15.85 52.89 23.60
N ALA A 31 -14.74 53.59 23.85
CA ALA A 31 -14.01 54.28 22.80
C ALA A 31 -13.61 53.32 21.66
N TYR A 32 -13.23 52.09 22.01
CA TYR A 32 -13.01 50.99 21.09
C TYR A 32 -13.90 49.82 21.48
N ASP A 33 -14.51 49.17 20.49
CA ASP A 33 -15.30 47.94 20.62
C ASP A 33 -15.37 47.27 19.25
N SER A 34 -15.55 45.96 19.23
CA SER A 34 -15.61 45.19 17.98
C SER A 34 -16.66 44.09 18.04
N ALA A 35 -17.23 43.76 16.88
CA ALA A 35 -18.10 42.60 16.73
C ALA A 35 -17.60 41.67 15.62
N TYR A 36 -17.40 40.40 15.92
CA TYR A 36 -17.09 39.37 14.92
C TYR A 36 -18.18 39.29 13.85
N GLN A 37 -17.79 39.14 12.57
CA GLN A 37 -18.73 39.00 11.46
C GLN A 37 -18.68 37.60 10.85
N PHE A 38 -17.54 37.24 10.27
CA PHE A 38 -17.28 35.94 9.65
C PHE A 38 -15.78 35.77 9.35
N GLU A 39 -15.39 34.58 8.92
CA GLU A 39 -14.01 34.23 8.58
C GLU A 39 -13.92 33.32 7.36
N SER A 40 -12.71 33.17 6.82
CA SER A 40 -12.41 32.21 5.75
C SER A 40 -12.59 30.76 6.21
N ALA A 41 -12.63 29.84 5.25
CA ALA A 41 -12.56 28.41 5.57
C ALA A 41 -11.24 28.06 6.29
N PHE A 42 -11.28 27.00 7.11
CA PHE A 42 -10.07 26.37 7.61
C PHE A 42 -9.24 25.81 6.47
N LEU A 43 -7.93 25.79 6.67
CA LEU A 43 -6.99 25.42 5.61
C LEU A 43 -6.54 23.98 5.76
N SER A 44 -6.27 23.35 4.62
CA SER A 44 -5.66 22.04 4.53
C SER A 44 -4.46 22.17 3.59
N LEU A 45 -3.26 22.12 4.15
CA LEU A 45 -2.01 22.37 3.42
C LEU A 45 -1.04 21.20 3.56
N ASN A 46 -0.06 21.12 2.66
CA ASN A 46 1.09 20.25 2.83
C ASN A 46 2.23 21.00 3.52
N SER A 47 3.15 20.24 4.09
CA SER A 47 4.41 20.76 4.58
C SER A 47 5.18 21.48 3.46
N GLY A 48 5.54 22.74 3.71
CA GLY A 48 6.14 23.62 2.70
C GLY A 48 5.15 24.43 1.87
N ASP A 49 3.83 24.30 2.05
CA ASP A 49 2.85 25.16 1.36
C ASP A 49 2.68 26.52 2.07
N THR A 50 2.13 27.49 1.33
CA THR A 50 1.69 28.78 1.89
C THR A 50 0.18 28.89 1.75
N GLY A 51 -0.51 29.26 2.82
CA GLY A 51 -1.95 29.55 2.81
C GLY A 51 -2.28 30.88 3.47
N THR A 52 -3.51 31.35 3.31
CA THR A 52 -3.95 32.64 3.85
C THR A 52 -5.26 32.49 4.59
N PHE A 53 -5.29 33.09 5.77
CA PHE A 53 -6.43 33.19 6.66
C PHE A 53 -6.97 34.61 6.64
N SER A 54 -8.29 34.76 6.76
CA SER A 54 -8.94 36.07 6.83
C SER A 54 -10.11 36.05 7.79
N VAL A 55 -10.21 37.08 8.63
CA VAL A 55 -11.32 37.29 9.57
C VAL A 55 -11.83 38.72 9.46
N PHE A 56 -13.13 38.91 9.64
CA PHE A 56 -13.81 40.19 9.50
C PHE A 56 -14.42 40.61 10.83
N PHE A 57 -14.10 41.83 11.26
CA PHE A 57 -14.67 42.46 12.45
C PHE A 57 -15.27 43.82 12.11
N ALA A 58 -16.42 44.11 12.71
CA ALA A 58 -17.07 45.42 12.66
C ALA A 58 -16.62 46.28 13.84
N ASN A 59 -16.48 47.59 13.61
CA ASN A 59 -16.21 48.57 14.64
C ASN A 59 -17.54 48.99 15.28
N THR A 60 -17.81 48.50 16.49
CA THR A 60 -18.99 48.87 17.29
C THR A 60 -18.68 49.98 18.30
N GLY A 61 -17.43 50.42 18.38
CA GLY A 61 -16.98 51.51 19.25
C GLY A 61 -17.25 52.88 18.64
N THR A 62 -16.85 53.93 19.36
CA THR A 62 -17.01 55.33 18.90
C THR A 62 -15.79 55.89 18.17
N THR A 63 -14.63 55.21 18.24
CA THR A 63 -13.37 55.64 17.63
C THR A 63 -13.11 54.87 16.35
N ALA A 64 -12.81 55.59 15.26
CA ALA A 64 -12.42 54.95 14.00
C ALA A 64 -11.07 54.23 14.15
N TRP A 65 -10.92 53.04 13.57
CA TRP A 65 -9.65 52.34 13.52
C TRP A 65 -8.86 52.85 12.33
N VAL A 66 -7.76 53.57 12.56
CA VAL A 66 -6.96 54.17 11.47
C VAL A 66 -5.55 53.59 11.47
N THR A 67 -5.17 52.91 10.39
CA THR A 67 -3.85 52.29 10.22
C THR A 67 -2.74 53.34 10.26
N GLY A 68 -1.63 53.05 10.94
CA GLY A 68 -0.49 53.95 11.09
C GLY A 68 -0.67 55.05 12.15
N THR A 69 -1.75 55.01 12.93
CA THR A 69 -2.04 56.01 13.98
C THR A 69 -2.15 55.36 15.36
N ALA A 70 -2.29 56.18 16.41
CA ALA A 70 -2.55 55.70 17.77
C ALA A 70 -3.87 54.89 17.90
N SER A 71 -4.79 55.02 16.93
CA SER A 71 -6.06 54.29 16.88
C SER A 71 -6.01 52.99 16.06
N GLN A 72 -4.84 52.60 15.57
CA GLN A 72 -4.70 51.35 14.81
C GLN A 72 -5.11 50.15 15.66
N VAL A 73 -5.87 49.24 15.07
CA VAL A 73 -6.25 47.96 15.65
C VAL A 73 -5.54 46.84 14.92
N ASN A 74 -5.03 45.87 15.68
CA ASN A 74 -4.38 44.68 15.15
C ASN A 74 -5.13 43.43 15.60
N LEU A 75 -5.08 42.40 14.77
CA LEU A 75 -5.40 41.04 15.17
C LEU A 75 -4.20 40.46 15.92
N ALA A 76 -4.26 40.47 17.24
CA ALA A 76 -3.23 39.91 18.10
C ALA A 76 -3.37 38.40 18.25
N VAL A 77 -2.25 37.75 18.51
CA VAL A 77 -2.18 36.34 18.88
C VAL A 77 -2.69 36.17 20.31
N CYS A 78 -3.53 35.17 20.55
CA CYS A 78 -4.00 34.82 21.89
C CYS A 78 -3.64 33.39 22.29
N GLY A 79 -3.64 33.15 23.60
CA GLY A 79 -3.51 31.82 24.18
C GLY A 79 -4.72 30.95 23.89
N ALA A 80 -4.60 29.66 24.22
CA ALA A 80 -5.70 28.70 24.07
C ALA A 80 -6.94 29.05 24.92
N ASP A 81 -6.76 29.83 25.98
CA ASP A 81 -7.84 30.38 26.80
C ASP A 81 -8.66 31.47 26.09
N LYS A 82 -8.17 31.98 24.94
CA LYS A 82 -8.78 33.06 24.14
C LYS A 82 -8.96 34.40 24.87
N LEU A 83 -8.43 34.51 26.08
CA LEU A 83 -8.53 35.68 26.94
C LEU A 83 -7.19 36.39 27.05
N THR A 84 -6.10 35.63 27.01
CA THR A 84 -4.72 36.09 27.15
C THR A 84 -4.14 36.42 25.79
N CYS A 85 -4.13 37.69 25.40
CA CYS A 85 -3.75 38.15 24.05
C CYS A 85 -2.42 38.92 24.00
N ASN A 86 -1.94 39.20 22.79
CA ASN A 86 -0.66 39.84 22.49
C ASN A 86 0.56 39.05 22.99
N ILE A 87 0.44 37.72 22.95
CA ILE A 87 1.53 36.79 23.29
C ILE A 87 2.27 36.34 22.03
N ALA A 88 3.47 35.78 22.17
CA ALA A 88 4.14 35.17 21.02
C ALA A 88 3.36 33.92 20.56
N SER A 89 3.16 33.79 19.25
CA SER A 89 2.54 32.60 18.67
C SER A 89 3.40 31.36 18.90
N PRO A 90 2.81 30.22 19.32
CA PRO A 90 3.52 28.94 19.34
C PRO A 90 3.99 28.53 17.93
N GLN A 91 3.37 29.07 16.87
CA GLN A 91 3.72 28.88 15.47
C GLN A 91 4.38 30.12 14.86
N ALA A 92 5.12 30.93 15.63
CA ALA A 92 5.74 32.15 15.12
C ALA A 92 6.71 31.91 13.93
N THR A 93 7.32 30.73 13.83
CA THR A 93 8.18 30.35 12.70
C THR A 93 7.42 30.14 11.38
N TRP A 94 6.08 30.10 11.42
CA TRP A 94 5.21 29.94 10.25
C TRP A 94 4.80 31.30 9.68
N ALA A 95 5.22 32.40 10.31
CA ALA A 95 4.84 33.75 9.93
C ALA A 95 5.30 34.07 8.50
N SER A 96 4.34 34.40 7.65
CA SER A 96 4.60 34.95 6.32
C SER A 96 3.98 36.35 6.26
N GLY A 97 4.81 37.37 6.49
CA GLY A 97 4.36 38.77 6.45
C GLY A 97 3.49 39.23 7.63
N TRP A 98 3.56 38.55 8.78
CA TRP A 98 2.88 39.03 9.99
C TRP A 98 3.47 40.36 10.47
N ILE A 99 2.68 41.16 11.18
CA ILE A 99 3.18 42.41 11.80
C ILE A 99 4.30 42.11 12.80
N SER A 100 4.13 41.07 13.62
CA SER A 100 5.13 40.59 14.57
C SER A 100 4.85 39.14 14.97
N ALA A 101 5.68 38.58 15.86
CA ALA A 101 5.40 37.26 16.46
C ALA A 101 4.15 37.25 17.36
N SER A 102 3.63 38.43 17.76
CA SER A 102 2.45 38.58 18.63
C SER A 102 1.24 39.23 17.95
N ALA A 103 1.37 39.66 16.69
CA ALA A 103 0.30 40.27 15.92
C ALA A 103 0.31 39.77 14.47
N TYR A 104 -0.81 39.18 14.04
CA TYR A 104 -0.96 38.61 12.71
C TYR A 104 -1.08 39.69 11.63
N ALA A 105 -2.03 40.61 11.77
CA ALA A 105 -2.37 41.60 10.74
C ALA A 105 -3.05 42.84 11.33
N THR A 106 -3.19 43.88 10.51
CA THR A 106 -4.01 45.06 10.78
C THR A 106 -5.20 45.11 9.81
N ALA A 107 -6.11 46.06 9.98
CA ALA A 107 -7.27 46.22 9.11
C ALA A 107 -6.83 46.50 7.66
N ALA A 108 -7.46 45.83 6.69
CA ALA A 108 -7.22 46.05 5.26
C ALA A 108 -7.66 47.46 4.78
N LYS A 109 -8.68 48.06 5.40
CA LYS A 109 -9.07 49.45 5.15
C LYS A 109 -8.15 50.41 5.92
N ALA A 110 -7.76 51.52 5.29
CA ALA A 110 -6.96 52.55 5.94
C ALA A 110 -7.69 53.23 7.13
N ALA A 111 -9.03 53.30 7.08
CA ALA A 111 -9.88 53.78 8.16
C ALA A 111 -11.16 52.94 8.24
N VAL A 112 -11.51 52.49 9.44
CA VAL A 112 -12.76 51.76 9.74
C VAL A 112 -13.58 52.59 10.72
N PRO A 113 -14.53 53.43 10.24
CA PRO A 113 -15.36 54.24 11.11
C PRO A 113 -16.34 53.39 11.94
N PRO A 114 -16.94 53.95 13.01
CA PRO A 114 -18.03 53.31 13.74
C PRO A 114 -19.15 52.82 12.81
N GLY A 115 -19.54 51.56 12.97
CA GLY A 115 -20.56 50.89 12.16
C GLY A 115 -20.04 50.23 10.87
N ASP A 116 -18.77 50.39 10.51
CA ASP A 116 -18.14 49.73 9.35
C ASP A 116 -17.31 48.51 9.79
N PHE A 117 -16.91 47.66 8.85
CA PHE A 117 -16.09 46.46 9.10
C PHE A 117 -14.90 46.35 8.14
N SER A 118 -13.88 45.60 8.54
CA SER A 118 -12.70 45.32 7.71
C SER A 118 -12.18 43.90 7.91
N ALA A 119 -11.52 43.38 6.87
CA ALA A 119 -10.75 42.15 6.95
C ALA A 119 -9.43 42.37 7.70
N PHE A 120 -8.98 41.32 8.39
CA PHE A 120 -7.65 41.12 8.94
C PHE A 120 -7.11 39.82 8.34
N THR A 121 -6.14 39.93 7.44
CA THR A 121 -5.68 38.81 6.62
C THR A 121 -4.22 38.52 6.91
N PHE A 122 -3.88 37.27 7.20
CA PHE A 122 -2.51 36.84 7.49
C PHE A 122 -2.17 35.54 6.76
N ALA A 123 -0.93 35.44 6.29
CA ALA A 123 -0.45 34.26 5.59
C ALA A 123 0.40 33.38 6.50
N VAL A 124 0.29 32.06 6.30
CA VAL A 124 1.05 31.04 7.01
C VAL A 124 1.89 30.26 6.01
N LYS A 125 3.20 30.17 6.26
CA LYS A 125 4.10 29.27 5.54
C LYS A 125 4.36 28.05 6.42
N VAL A 126 3.87 26.89 6.03
CA VAL A 126 4.11 25.66 6.79
C VAL A 126 5.58 25.28 6.65
N PRO A 127 6.35 25.18 7.75
CA PRO A 127 7.72 24.71 7.68
C PRO A 127 7.79 23.31 7.09
N ALA A 128 8.86 23.03 6.35
CA ALA A 128 9.06 21.71 5.82
C ALA A 128 9.32 20.68 6.95
N GLY A 129 8.88 19.44 6.79
CA GLY A 129 8.92 18.40 7.83
C GLY A 129 7.95 18.60 8.99
N THR A 130 6.97 19.51 8.89
CA THR A 130 5.94 19.68 9.93
C THR A 130 5.12 18.40 10.07
N ALA A 131 4.95 17.92 11.30
CA ALA A 131 4.19 16.71 11.59
C ALA A 131 2.73 16.81 11.13
N LEU A 132 2.14 15.67 10.77
CA LEU A 132 0.71 15.59 10.47
C LEU A 132 -0.10 15.98 11.71
N GLY A 133 -1.17 16.75 11.51
CA GLY A 133 -2.01 17.19 12.61
C GLY A 133 -2.74 18.50 12.33
N THR A 134 -3.48 18.97 13.33
CA THR A 134 -4.18 20.25 13.29
C THR A 134 -3.48 21.26 14.18
N TYR A 135 -3.16 22.42 13.60
CA TYR A 135 -2.49 23.52 14.25
C TYR A 135 -3.47 24.70 14.33
N ARG A 136 -3.63 25.24 15.53
CA ARG A 136 -4.62 26.29 15.82
C ARG A 136 -3.98 27.65 16.00
N PHE A 137 -4.56 28.65 15.35
CA PHE A 137 -4.18 30.07 15.45
C PHE A 137 -5.30 30.81 16.18
N ASN A 138 -5.11 31.15 17.45
CA ASN A 138 -6.09 31.94 18.21
C ASN A 138 -5.74 33.42 18.13
N GLY A 139 -6.76 34.28 18.07
CA GLY A 139 -6.54 35.72 18.08
C GLY A 139 -7.73 36.53 18.53
N ASP A 140 -7.50 37.82 18.72
CA ASP A 140 -8.53 38.81 19.02
C ASP A 140 -8.02 40.23 18.74
N LEU A 141 -8.92 41.22 18.71
CA LEU A 141 -8.57 42.59 18.39
C LEU A 141 -8.03 43.36 19.59
N VAL A 142 -6.89 44.03 19.38
CA VAL A 142 -6.24 44.93 20.35
C VAL A 142 -5.91 46.27 19.70
N VAL A 143 -5.95 47.34 20.50
CA VAL A 143 -5.43 48.64 20.08
C VAL A 143 -3.90 48.58 20.06
N ALA A 144 -3.29 48.80 18.90
CA ALA A 144 -1.86 48.61 18.66
C ALA A 144 -0.98 49.48 19.56
N ALA A 145 -1.38 50.74 19.79
CA ALA A 145 -0.65 51.66 20.65
C ALA A 145 -0.66 51.28 22.14
N GLN A 146 -1.55 50.36 22.53
CA GLN A 146 -1.71 49.87 23.91
C GLN A 146 -1.20 48.43 24.07
N ALA A 147 -0.66 47.84 23.00
CA ALA A 147 -0.15 46.47 22.97
C ALA A 147 1.38 46.49 22.78
N THR A 148 2.13 46.64 23.87
CA THR A 148 3.60 46.50 23.83
C THR A 148 3.96 45.04 23.54
N ALA A 149 4.88 44.76 22.63
CA ALA A 149 5.26 43.38 22.30
C ALA A 149 5.77 42.62 23.55
N GLY A 150 5.16 41.46 23.85
CA GLY A 150 5.49 40.64 25.01
C GLY A 150 4.71 40.98 26.30
N GLU A 151 3.91 42.05 26.27
CA GLU A 151 3.00 42.40 27.37
C GLU A 151 1.66 41.66 27.21
N VAL A 152 1.33 40.87 28.23
CA VAL A 152 0.16 39.99 28.23
C VAL A 152 -1.11 40.79 28.47
N CYS A 153 -2.05 40.74 27.52
CA CYS A 153 -3.33 41.40 27.61
C CYS A 153 -4.38 40.47 28.23
N THR A 154 -4.72 40.67 29.51
CA THR A 154 -5.77 39.93 30.23
C THR A 154 -7.07 40.71 30.42
N GLY A 155 -7.24 41.86 29.75
CA GLY A 155 -8.44 42.71 29.84
C GLY A 155 -8.43 43.73 30.98
N GLY A 156 -7.26 44.05 31.55
CA GLY A 156 -7.08 45.12 32.55
C GLY A 156 -6.77 46.50 31.96
N PRO A 157 -6.63 47.55 32.79
CA PRO A 157 -6.47 48.96 32.37
C PRO A 157 -5.24 49.28 31.50
N GLY A 158 -4.29 48.34 31.38
CA GLY A 158 -3.04 48.48 30.62
C GLY A 158 -3.05 47.88 29.22
N CYS A 159 -4.09 47.14 28.81
CA CYS A 159 -4.22 46.65 27.45
C CYS A 159 -5.69 46.53 27.03
N SER A 160 -6.10 47.34 26.05
CA SER A 160 -7.48 47.41 25.56
C SER A 160 -7.72 46.37 24.49
N LYS A 161 -7.96 45.13 24.90
CA LYS A 161 -8.76 44.21 24.09
C LYS A 161 -10.09 44.90 23.77
N LEU A 162 -10.50 44.93 22.50
CA LEU A 162 -11.71 45.65 22.09
C LEU A 162 -12.96 44.98 22.67
N HIS A 163 -13.08 43.68 22.40
CA HIS A 163 -14.12 42.81 22.91
C HIS A 163 -13.57 41.39 22.96
N ALA A 164 -13.98 40.56 23.93
CA ALA A 164 -13.58 39.16 23.94
C ALA A 164 -14.49 38.32 23.06
N GLU A 165 -14.10 38.14 21.79
CA GLU A 165 -14.85 37.34 20.81
C GLU A 165 -14.28 35.91 20.68
N GLY A 166 -12.99 35.72 20.96
CA GLY A 166 -12.37 34.39 21.04
C GLY A 166 -12.24 33.66 19.70
N TYR A 167 -11.74 34.39 18.70
CA TYR A 167 -11.48 33.91 17.35
C TYR A 167 -10.38 32.83 17.32
N TYR A 168 -10.55 31.85 16.43
CA TYR A 168 -9.52 30.88 16.07
C TYR A 168 -9.69 30.37 14.64
N GLN A 169 -8.60 29.97 14.01
CA GLN A 169 -8.63 29.17 12.78
C GLN A 169 -7.70 27.97 12.88
N ASP A 170 -8.14 26.88 12.26
CA ASP A 170 -7.41 25.62 12.20
C ASP A 170 -6.76 25.42 10.82
N LEU A 171 -5.55 24.86 10.87
CA LEU A 171 -4.80 24.40 9.71
C LEU A 171 -4.46 22.93 9.90
N SER A 172 -4.97 22.07 9.02
CA SER A 172 -4.63 20.65 8.98
C SER A 172 -3.49 20.38 7.99
N ILE A 173 -2.48 19.63 8.43
CA ILE A 173 -1.37 19.18 7.58
C ILE A 173 -1.68 17.78 7.05
N GLN A 174 -1.79 17.65 5.72
CA GLN A 174 -2.20 16.40 5.05
C GLN A 174 -1.00 15.53 4.64
N THR A 175 0.13 16.14 4.32
CA THR A 175 1.39 15.43 4.01
C THR A 175 2.58 16.17 4.63
N SER A 176 3.51 15.40 5.19
CA SER A 176 4.80 15.91 5.65
C SER A 176 5.85 15.61 4.59
N THR A 177 5.98 16.47 3.59
CA THR A 177 7.16 16.51 2.73
C THR A 177 8.32 17.11 3.54
N PRO A 178 9.41 16.38 3.78
CA PRO A 178 10.65 16.99 4.26
C PRO A 178 11.06 18.09 3.27
N SER A 179 11.82 19.08 3.74
CA SER A 179 12.60 19.92 2.82
C SER A 179 13.66 19.00 2.22
N SER A 180 13.33 18.31 1.14
CA SER A 180 14.23 17.35 0.55
C SER A 180 15.31 18.15 -0.19
N VAL A 181 16.49 18.23 0.41
CA VAL A 181 17.70 18.80 -0.21
C VAL A 181 18.08 18.09 -1.51
N LEU A 182 17.48 16.93 -1.78
CA LEU A 182 17.53 16.17 -3.02
C LEU A 182 16.11 15.69 -3.36
N SER A 183 15.66 15.94 -4.58
CA SER A 183 14.34 15.57 -5.09
C SER A 183 14.44 15.05 -6.52
N VAL A 184 13.38 14.42 -7.03
CA VAL A 184 13.34 13.88 -8.39
C VAL A 184 11.96 14.07 -9.01
N THR A 185 11.94 14.35 -10.32
CA THR A 185 10.72 14.44 -11.12
C THR A 185 10.77 13.44 -12.27
N PRO A 186 9.71 12.62 -12.45
CA PRO A 186 8.57 12.45 -11.55
C PRO A 186 8.93 11.82 -10.19
N ALA A 187 8.21 12.23 -9.14
CA ALA A 187 8.46 11.78 -7.76
C ALA A 187 7.85 10.39 -7.47
N TYR A 188 8.17 9.84 -6.30
CA TYR A 188 7.84 8.46 -5.90
C TYR A 188 6.40 7.98 -6.16
N SER A 189 5.40 8.87 -6.03
CA SER A 189 3.98 8.53 -6.21
C SER A 189 3.55 8.36 -7.66
N ALA A 190 4.34 8.83 -8.63
CA ALA A 190 4.00 8.71 -10.05
C ALA A 190 4.18 7.27 -10.56
N ASN A 191 3.31 6.87 -11.49
CA ASN A 191 3.45 5.66 -12.29
C ASN A 191 3.56 6.05 -13.76
N GLU A 192 4.56 5.52 -14.46
CA GLU A 192 4.80 5.83 -15.86
C GLU A 192 5.08 4.57 -16.68
N ASP A 193 4.39 4.47 -17.81
CA ASP A 193 4.53 3.34 -18.71
C ASP A 193 5.35 3.70 -19.94
N ASN A 194 6.35 2.88 -20.25
CA ASN A 194 7.01 2.87 -21.56
C ASN A 194 6.84 1.51 -22.22
N GLN A 195 6.83 1.51 -23.55
CA GLN A 195 7.14 0.30 -24.30
C GLN A 195 8.65 0.03 -24.17
N MET A 196 9.03 -1.23 -23.95
CA MET A 196 10.42 -1.67 -23.98
C MET A 196 11.08 -1.37 -25.33
N SER A 197 12.38 -1.12 -25.30
CA SER A 197 13.20 -1.00 -26.49
C SER A 197 13.47 -2.35 -27.15
N SER A 198 13.75 -2.35 -28.45
CA SER A 198 14.32 -3.54 -29.13
C SER A 198 15.81 -3.74 -28.83
N THR A 199 16.50 -2.66 -28.49
CA THR A 199 17.94 -2.61 -28.14
C THR A 199 18.16 -1.46 -27.16
N VAL A 200 19.13 -1.58 -26.24
CA VAL A 200 19.47 -0.50 -25.29
C VAL A 200 20.77 0.20 -25.69
N PRO A 201 20.79 1.53 -25.86
CA PRO A 201 19.65 2.45 -25.81
C PRO A 201 18.73 2.37 -27.05
N GLY A 202 17.45 2.67 -26.86
CA GLY A 202 16.43 2.63 -27.90
C GLY A 202 15.28 3.63 -27.68
N ASN A 203 14.11 3.29 -28.20
CA ASN A 203 12.90 4.12 -28.17
C ASN A 203 12.16 4.08 -26.83
N GLY A 204 12.47 3.13 -25.97
CA GLY A 204 11.95 2.99 -24.61
C GLY A 204 12.63 3.90 -23.60
N GLN A 205 13.59 4.74 -24.00
CA GLN A 205 14.29 5.65 -23.10
C GLN A 205 13.34 6.58 -22.33
N HIS A 206 13.69 6.87 -21.08
CA HIS A 206 12.97 7.80 -20.24
C HIS A 206 13.92 8.56 -19.32
N THR A 207 13.72 9.89 -19.21
CA THR A 207 14.63 10.79 -18.51
C THR A 207 13.98 11.36 -17.25
N TYR A 208 14.64 11.17 -16.12
CA TYR A 208 14.32 11.80 -14.84
C TYR A 208 15.16 13.04 -14.62
N THR A 209 14.62 13.99 -13.85
CA THR A 209 15.36 15.18 -13.41
C THR A 209 15.48 15.19 -11.89
N PHE A 210 16.71 15.09 -11.38
CA PHE A 210 17.02 15.31 -9.98
C PHE A 210 17.31 16.79 -9.75
N THR A 211 16.73 17.36 -8.69
CA THR A 211 16.97 18.74 -8.26
C THR A 211 17.48 18.74 -6.83
N THR A 212 18.58 19.44 -6.57
CA THR A 212 19.26 19.44 -5.28
C THR A 212 19.96 20.77 -4.99
N THR A 213 20.09 21.11 -3.71
CA THR A 213 20.96 22.19 -3.22
C THR A 213 22.32 21.67 -2.73
N LEU A 214 22.56 20.36 -2.85
CA LEU A 214 23.80 19.72 -2.42
C LEU A 214 24.94 20.03 -3.39
N THR A 215 26.16 19.92 -2.89
CA THR A 215 27.40 19.96 -3.68
C THR A 215 28.10 18.60 -3.61
N GLY A 216 29.04 18.35 -4.53
CA GLY A 216 29.77 17.08 -4.59
C GLY A 216 29.17 16.11 -5.61
N THR A 217 28.92 14.88 -5.20
CA THR A 217 28.51 13.79 -6.09
C THR A 217 27.24 13.09 -5.62
N LEU A 218 26.56 12.42 -6.55
CA LEU A 218 25.47 11.48 -6.29
C LEU A 218 25.80 10.13 -6.93
N THR A 219 25.54 9.04 -6.23
CA THR A 219 25.44 7.71 -6.84
C THR A 219 24.01 7.51 -7.34
N LEU A 220 23.88 6.86 -8.50
CA LEU A 220 22.63 6.59 -9.20
C LEU A 220 22.48 5.07 -9.35
N ALA A 221 21.30 4.53 -9.08
CA ALA A 221 21.01 3.13 -9.34
C ALA A 221 19.57 2.91 -9.78
N VAL A 222 19.38 1.89 -10.62
CA VAL A 222 18.06 1.34 -10.89
C VAL A 222 17.75 0.26 -9.85
N LEU A 223 16.53 0.26 -9.34
CA LEU A 223 16.06 -0.62 -8.27
C LEU A 223 14.72 -1.26 -8.66
N ASP A 224 14.46 -2.52 -8.28
CA ASP A 224 13.10 -3.07 -8.33
C ASP A 224 12.18 -2.21 -7.46
N SER A 225 11.11 -1.70 -8.07
CA SER A 225 10.13 -0.83 -7.39
C SER A 225 9.40 -1.50 -6.22
N GLY A 226 9.38 -2.83 -6.14
CA GLY A 226 8.84 -3.59 -5.02
C GLY A 226 9.80 -3.67 -3.82
N LYS A 227 11.03 -3.17 -3.95
CA LYS A 227 12.06 -3.23 -2.92
C LYS A 227 12.26 -1.94 -2.12
N VAL A 228 11.37 -0.96 -2.31
CA VAL A 228 11.42 0.34 -1.65
C VAL A 228 10.03 0.87 -1.32
N VAL A 229 9.88 1.41 -0.11
CA VAL A 229 8.67 2.04 0.40
C VAL A 229 8.98 3.47 0.81
N GLN A 230 8.10 4.41 0.46
CA GLN A 230 8.15 5.75 1.03
C GLN A 230 7.34 5.76 2.33
N ASN A 231 7.98 6.19 3.42
CA ASN A 231 7.38 6.31 4.73
C ASN A 231 6.46 7.55 4.78
N GLY A 232 5.54 7.58 5.75
CA GLY A 232 4.59 8.70 5.90
C GLY A 232 5.26 10.06 6.17
N ASP A 233 6.48 10.05 6.69
CA ASP A 233 7.33 11.22 6.90
C ASP A 233 8.12 11.64 5.64
N GLY A 234 7.93 10.96 4.51
CA GLY A 234 8.60 11.21 3.24
C GLY A 234 9.99 10.58 3.09
N THR A 235 10.53 9.95 4.14
CA THR A 235 11.77 9.15 4.06
C THR A 235 11.53 7.83 3.32
N TYR A 236 12.57 7.03 3.11
CA TYR A 236 12.46 5.76 2.40
C TYR A 236 12.96 4.60 3.25
N SER A 237 12.34 3.44 3.06
CA SER A 237 12.77 2.17 3.63
C SER A 237 12.93 1.13 2.53
N PHE A 238 13.88 0.21 2.69
CA PHE A 238 14.26 -0.76 1.67
C PHE A 238 14.20 -2.20 2.21
N CYS A 239 14.07 -3.16 1.31
CA CYS A 239 14.14 -4.58 1.67
C CYS A 239 15.56 -5.01 2.04
N ASP A 240 15.65 -5.98 2.95
CA ASP A 240 16.90 -6.64 3.36
C ASP A 240 16.60 -8.12 3.62
N THR A 241 16.41 -8.88 2.55
CA THR A 241 15.98 -10.29 2.59
C THR A 241 17.12 -11.22 2.96
N ASN A 242 18.37 -10.82 2.73
CA ASN A 242 19.57 -11.58 3.09
C ASN A 242 20.21 -11.12 4.42
N GLN A 243 19.67 -10.08 5.06
CA GLN A 243 20.08 -9.55 6.38
C GLN A 243 21.53 -9.06 6.41
N ASP A 244 22.01 -8.47 5.31
CA ASP A 244 23.39 -7.98 5.19
C ASP A 244 23.52 -6.46 5.45
N LYS A 245 22.41 -5.81 5.87
CA LYS A 245 22.28 -4.36 6.06
C LYS A 245 22.43 -3.54 4.78
N LYS A 246 22.22 -4.15 3.60
CA LYS A 246 22.21 -3.42 2.34
C LYS A 246 20.84 -3.56 1.69
N ALA A 247 20.41 -2.50 1.03
CA ALA A 247 19.17 -2.53 0.28
C ALA A 247 19.27 -3.59 -0.84
N ASP A 248 18.34 -4.53 -0.83
CA ASP A 248 18.22 -5.50 -1.90
C ASP A 248 17.80 -4.86 -3.22
N GLY A 249 18.34 -5.40 -4.30
CA GLY A 249 17.92 -5.05 -5.65
C GLY A 249 18.53 -3.75 -6.20
N VAL A 250 19.46 -3.12 -5.48
CA VAL A 250 20.24 -1.99 -5.99
C VAL A 250 21.08 -2.45 -7.17
N GLY A 251 20.85 -1.87 -8.35
CA GLY A 251 21.52 -2.28 -9.57
C GLY A 251 21.06 -3.61 -10.16
N SER A 252 19.94 -4.16 -9.67
CA SER A 252 19.39 -5.42 -10.17
C SER A 252 18.46 -5.21 -11.38
N GLY A 253 18.25 -6.28 -12.15
CA GLY A 253 17.34 -6.29 -13.29
C GLY A 253 18.00 -5.94 -14.63
N SER A 254 17.18 -5.74 -15.65
CA SER A 254 17.63 -5.51 -17.03
C SER A 254 17.30 -4.10 -17.54
N THR A 255 17.23 -3.14 -16.63
CA THR A 255 17.07 -1.72 -16.97
C THR A 255 18.38 -1.00 -16.68
N PHE A 256 18.84 -0.19 -17.62
CA PHE A 256 20.14 0.44 -17.59
C PHE A 256 20.02 1.95 -17.65
N ILE A 257 20.91 2.64 -16.94
CA ILE A 257 21.19 4.05 -17.16
C ILE A 257 22.00 4.16 -18.46
N THR A 258 21.51 4.97 -19.40
CA THR A 258 22.07 5.14 -20.74
C THR A 258 22.65 6.53 -20.98
N ALA A 259 22.22 7.52 -20.20
CA ALA A 259 22.79 8.87 -20.24
C ALA A 259 22.66 9.61 -18.90
N VAL A 260 23.63 10.48 -18.61
CA VAL A 260 23.61 11.45 -17.51
C VAL A 260 23.90 12.83 -18.10
N ASN A 261 23.08 13.83 -17.77
CA ASN A 261 23.16 15.20 -18.32
C ASN A 261 23.23 15.23 -19.85
N SER A 262 22.41 14.40 -20.50
CA SER A 262 22.38 14.19 -21.96
C SER A 262 23.67 13.61 -22.57
N LEU A 263 24.66 13.25 -21.75
CA LEU A 263 25.87 12.54 -22.20
C LEU A 263 25.64 11.03 -22.07
N SER A 264 25.85 10.31 -23.17
CA SER A 264 25.74 8.85 -23.16
C SER A 264 26.80 8.23 -22.25
N VAL A 265 26.38 7.22 -21.51
CA VAL A 265 27.24 6.42 -20.62
C VAL A 265 27.14 4.95 -21.03
N PRO A 266 28.15 4.11 -20.72
CA PRO A 266 28.02 2.67 -20.86
C PRO A 266 26.78 2.18 -20.09
N ASN A 267 26.01 1.28 -20.71
CA ASN A 267 24.82 0.71 -20.10
C ASN A 267 25.17 0.12 -18.72
N SER A 268 24.69 0.76 -17.66
CA SER A 268 24.99 0.37 -16.30
C SER A 268 23.75 0.47 -15.43
N SER A 269 23.55 -0.48 -14.53
CA SER A 269 22.46 -0.43 -13.54
C SER A 269 22.82 0.42 -12.31
N VAL A 270 24.11 0.70 -12.10
CA VAL A 270 24.63 1.60 -11.05
C VAL A 270 25.72 2.50 -11.62
N ILE A 271 25.68 3.79 -11.31
CA ILE A 271 26.73 4.74 -11.65
C ILE A 271 27.11 5.49 -10.38
N ILE A 272 28.34 5.31 -9.94
CA ILE A 272 28.85 5.83 -8.67
C ILE A 272 29.39 7.24 -8.87
N ASN A 273 29.20 8.10 -7.86
CA ASN A 273 29.86 9.40 -7.72
C ASN A 273 29.75 10.34 -8.94
N GLN A 274 28.56 10.50 -9.50
CA GLN A 274 28.28 11.49 -10.55
C GLN A 274 28.26 12.91 -10.00
N ALA A 275 29.09 13.79 -10.57
CA ALA A 275 29.20 15.17 -10.12
C ALA A 275 27.88 15.93 -10.27
N ILE A 276 27.47 16.61 -9.19
CA ILE A 276 26.28 17.47 -9.18
C ILE A 276 26.61 18.75 -9.98
N PRO A 277 25.82 19.08 -11.02
CA PRO A 277 26.02 20.32 -11.75
C PRO A 277 25.80 21.55 -10.86
N SER A 278 26.48 22.66 -11.16
CA SER A 278 26.42 23.88 -10.34
C SER A 278 25.04 24.53 -10.25
N ASN A 279 24.14 24.23 -11.19
CA ASN A 279 22.74 24.66 -11.16
C ASN A 279 21.85 23.75 -10.29
N GLY A 280 22.41 22.71 -9.65
CA GLY A 280 21.70 21.78 -8.81
C GLY A 280 20.77 20.83 -9.54
N GLN A 281 20.85 20.73 -10.88
CA GLN A 281 19.99 19.85 -11.68
C GLN A 281 20.80 18.79 -12.39
N MET A 282 20.38 17.53 -12.26
CA MET A 282 20.97 16.38 -12.94
C MET A 282 19.89 15.60 -13.67
N THR A 283 20.04 15.40 -14.97
CA THR A 283 19.12 14.56 -15.76
C THR A 283 19.70 13.17 -15.93
N VAL A 284 18.90 12.12 -15.74
CA VAL A 284 19.36 10.72 -15.87
C VAL A 284 18.37 9.97 -16.75
N THR A 285 18.87 9.34 -17.80
CA THR A 285 18.06 8.56 -18.74
C THR A 285 18.26 7.09 -18.48
N ILE A 286 17.15 6.35 -18.37
CA ILE A 286 17.11 4.91 -18.25
C ILE A 286 16.41 4.27 -19.44
N ASP A 287 16.70 3.01 -19.71
CA ASP A 287 16.06 2.22 -20.76
C ASP A 287 16.13 0.72 -20.47
N SER A 288 15.21 -0.05 -21.05
CA SER A 288 15.22 -1.50 -20.98
C SER A 288 14.75 -2.12 -22.29
N ALA A 289 15.42 -3.21 -22.68
CA ALA A 289 14.97 -4.12 -23.73
C ALA A 289 14.40 -5.43 -23.17
N THR A 290 14.13 -5.49 -21.87
CA THR A 290 13.49 -6.64 -21.24
C THR A 290 12.03 -6.30 -20.98
N PRO A 291 11.07 -7.12 -21.45
CA PRO A 291 9.68 -6.90 -21.17
C PRO A 291 9.40 -7.09 -19.69
N ASN A 292 8.36 -6.41 -19.21
CA ASN A 292 7.86 -6.55 -17.85
C ASN A 292 8.86 -6.11 -16.79
N GLU A 293 9.76 -5.17 -17.07
CA GLU A 293 10.53 -4.53 -16.01
C GLU A 293 9.65 -3.55 -15.23
N ARG A 294 9.85 -3.46 -13.91
CA ARG A 294 9.10 -2.56 -13.02
C ARG A 294 10.05 -1.95 -11.99
N VAL A 295 10.64 -0.83 -12.33
CA VAL A 295 11.79 -0.27 -11.62
C VAL A 295 11.50 1.13 -11.07
N ARG A 296 12.41 1.61 -10.22
CA ARG A 296 12.56 3.01 -9.83
C ARG A 296 14.01 3.41 -10.03
N LEU A 297 14.23 4.67 -10.37
CA LEU A 297 15.57 5.26 -10.34
C LEU A 297 15.81 5.92 -8.98
N VAL A 298 16.98 5.70 -8.40
CA VAL A 298 17.36 6.20 -7.09
C VAL A 298 18.65 7.00 -7.21
N ALA A 299 18.74 8.12 -6.49
CA ALA A 299 19.98 8.89 -6.32
C ALA A 299 20.25 9.17 -4.85
N TRP A 300 21.50 9.05 -4.41
CA TRP A 300 21.94 9.35 -3.03
C TRP A 300 23.38 9.86 -2.98
N GLN A 301 23.81 10.43 -1.84
CA GLN A 301 25.14 11.04 -1.73
C GLN A 301 26.29 10.03 -1.59
N ASP A 302 25.99 8.76 -1.24
CA ASP A 302 26.97 7.65 -1.13
C ASP A 302 28.27 8.07 -0.44
N LYS A 303 28.16 8.54 0.81
CA LYS A 303 29.27 9.16 1.54
C LYS A 303 30.40 8.17 1.83
N ASN A 304 30.10 6.87 1.88
CA ASN A 304 31.10 5.81 2.05
C ASN A 304 31.59 5.20 0.71
N GLN A 305 31.05 5.64 -0.43
CA GLN A 305 31.47 5.31 -1.79
C GLN A 305 31.46 3.80 -2.09
N ASN A 306 30.46 3.09 -1.57
CA ASN A 306 30.36 1.65 -1.74
C ASN A 306 29.40 1.24 -2.88
N GLY A 307 28.69 2.21 -3.49
CA GLY A 307 27.74 1.95 -4.58
C GLY A 307 26.48 1.20 -4.14
N GLN A 308 26.22 1.12 -2.84
CA GLN A 308 25.07 0.47 -2.22
C GLN A 308 24.34 1.46 -1.31
N ILE A 309 23.14 1.07 -0.86
CA ILE A 309 22.37 1.83 0.14
C ILE A 309 22.43 1.02 1.43
N ASP A 310 23.05 1.58 2.46
CA ASP A 310 23.22 0.94 3.76
C ASP A 310 21.96 1.14 4.63
N LEU A 311 21.69 0.18 5.50
CA LEU A 311 20.49 0.12 6.34
C LEU A 311 20.84 0.17 7.83
N THR A 312 19.94 0.75 8.63
CA THR A 312 20.21 1.05 10.05
C THR A 312 20.12 -0.16 10.98
N ASN A 313 19.25 -1.13 10.70
CA ASN A 313 18.89 -2.22 11.62
C ASN A 313 19.12 -3.61 11.01
N ASN A 314 19.35 -4.61 11.89
CA ASN A 314 19.33 -6.05 11.57
C ASN A 314 17.96 -6.66 11.89
N GLN A 315 16.90 -6.27 11.20
CA GLN A 315 15.63 -6.98 11.35
C GLN A 315 15.56 -8.14 10.36
N ASP A 316 15.05 -9.29 10.83
CA ASP A 316 14.71 -10.40 9.95
C ASP A 316 13.59 -9.95 9.00
N ASN A 317 13.98 -9.75 7.74
CA ASN A 317 13.07 -9.28 6.70
C ASN A 317 13.15 -10.17 5.45
N THR A 318 13.23 -11.48 5.66
CA THR A 318 13.35 -12.49 4.60
C THR A 318 12.30 -12.39 3.47
N ASN A 319 11.11 -11.85 3.77
CA ASN A 319 10.02 -11.69 2.79
C ASN A 319 9.81 -10.23 2.30
N CYS A 320 10.55 -9.28 2.85
CA CYS A 320 10.28 -7.84 2.69
C CYS A 320 8.93 -7.35 3.25
N ASP A 321 8.43 -7.96 4.32
CA ASP A 321 7.19 -7.52 4.98
C ASP A 321 7.43 -6.29 5.88
N THR A 322 8.68 -6.10 6.35
CA THR A 322 9.09 -4.96 7.19
C THR A 322 10.33 -4.28 6.62
N PRO A 323 10.19 -3.39 5.60
CA PRO A 323 11.31 -2.64 5.03
C PRO A 323 12.06 -1.80 6.09
N GLN A 324 13.38 -1.69 5.96
CA GLN A 324 14.25 -1.03 6.93
C GLN A 324 14.65 0.39 6.50
N PRO A 325 14.74 1.36 7.43
CA PRO A 325 15.23 2.70 7.11
C PRO A 325 16.69 2.69 6.67
N TYR A 326 17.01 3.51 5.67
CA TYR A 326 18.37 3.71 5.20
C TYR A 326 19.25 4.51 6.18
N ASP A 327 20.57 4.35 6.09
CA ASP A 327 21.54 5.00 6.97
C ASP A 327 21.94 6.40 6.44
N LEU A 328 21.38 7.45 7.04
CA LEU A 328 21.70 8.85 6.75
C LEU A 328 23.20 9.20 6.91
N THR A 329 23.93 8.47 7.75
CA THR A 329 25.35 8.71 8.00
C THR A 329 26.18 8.28 6.81
N ASN A 330 25.88 7.11 6.24
CA ASN A 330 26.61 6.53 5.11
C ASN A 330 26.06 6.98 3.76
N ASP A 331 24.75 7.26 3.64
CA ASP A 331 24.12 7.54 2.35
C ASP A 331 23.65 8.99 2.16
N GLY A 332 23.52 9.75 3.25
CA GLY A 332 23.11 11.16 3.19
C GLY A 332 21.67 11.36 2.70
N ALA A 333 21.45 12.37 1.86
CA ALA A 333 20.14 12.56 1.24
C ALA A 333 19.90 11.53 0.12
N ILE A 334 18.68 11.03 0.02
CA ILE A 334 18.24 10.09 -1.01
C ILE A 334 16.95 10.56 -1.66
N ALA A 335 16.81 10.36 -2.97
CA ALA A 335 15.57 10.56 -3.71
C ALA A 335 15.26 9.34 -4.55
N VAL A 336 13.99 8.94 -4.55
CA VAL A 336 13.48 7.78 -5.29
C VAL A 336 12.42 8.26 -6.27
N ALA A 337 12.64 7.98 -7.55
CA ALA A 337 11.77 8.39 -8.64
C ALA A 337 10.44 7.65 -8.64
N GLY A 338 9.50 8.17 -9.44
CA GLY A 338 8.29 7.47 -9.83
C GLY A 338 8.57 6.06 -10.35
N ARG A 339 7.54 5.22 -10.30
CA ARG A 339 7.62 3.84 -10.75
C ARG A 339 7.58 3.82 -12.28
N LYS A 340 8.57 3.17 -12.89
CA LYS A 340 8.62 2.94 -14.33
C LYS A 340 8.23 1.51 -14.66
N TYR A 341 7.31 1.36 -15.62
CA TYR A 341 7.00 0.09 -16.24
C TYR A 341 7.58 0.05 -17.66
N TYR A 342 8.26 -1.05 -18.00
CA TYR A 342 8.61 -1.36 -19.39
C TYR A 342 7.73 -2.50 -19.86
N PHE A 343 6.64 -2.14 -20.51
CA PHE A 343 5.70 -3.08 -21.09
C PHE A 343 6.23 -3.62 -22.44
N PRO A 344 5.89 -4.86 -22.80
CA PRO A 344 6.11 -5.37 -24.15
C PRO A 344 5.29 -4.60 -25.19
N GLN A 345 5.39 -5.05 -26.44
CA GLN A 345 4.61 -4.54 -27.56
C GLN A 345 3.11 -4.63 -27.29
N GLN A 346 2.33 -3.69 -27.81
CA GLN A 346 0.88 -3.69 -27.69
C GLN A 346 0.26 -4.89 -28.44
N GLY A 347 -0.76 -5.49 -27.82
CA GLY A 347 -1.57 -6.53 -28.44
C GLY A 347 -2.26 -6.06 -29.72
N GLN A 348 -2.56 -7.02 -30.60
CA GLN A 348 -3.23 -6.74 -31.86
C GLN A 348 -4.75 -6.91 -31.73
N PHE A 349 -5.52 -6.43 -32.70
CA PHE A 349 -6.97 -6.64 -32.71
C PHE A 349 -7.33 -8.14 -32.75
N GLY A 350 -8.33 -8.54 -31.97
CA GLY A 350 -8.91 -9.89 -31.94
C GLY A 350 -8.43 -10.78 -30.78
N ALA A 351 -8.69 -12.09 -30.92
CA ALA A 351 -8.37 -13.08 -29.90
C ALA A 351 -6.87 -13.26 -29.74
N GLN A 352 -6.37 -13.04 -28.51
CA GLN A 352 -4.94 -13.16 -28.21
C GLN A 352 -4.57 -14.59 -27.83
N PHE A 353 -3.39 -15.03 -28.28
CA PHE A 353 -2.84 -16.37 -28.02
C PHE A 353 -3.86 -17.49 -28.31
N ALA A 354 -4.62 -17.34 -29.40
CA ALA A 354 -5.77 -18.18 -29.68
C ALA A 354 -5.37 -19.60 -30.10
N SER A 355 -6.17 -20.58 -29.69
CA SER A 355 -6.16 -21.93 -30.22
C SER A 355 -7.50 -22.18 -30.91
N GLY A 356 -7.48 -22.50 -32.20
CA GLY A 356 -8.71 -22.65 -33.01
C GLY A 356 -9.58 -21.39 -33.08
N GLY A 357 -8.97 -20.19 -33.03
CA GLY A 357 -9.67 -18.91 -33.09
C GLY A 357 -10.29 -18.44 -31.76
N SER A 358 -10.19 -19.24 -30.69
CA SER A 358 -10.64 -18.86 -29.34
C SER A 358 -9.46 -18.49 -28.44
N PRO A 359 -9.56 -17.41 -27.64
CA PRO A 359 -8.48 -17.00 -26.75
C PRO A 359 -8.21 -18.06 -25.68
N THR A 360 -6.94 -18.24 -25.33
CA THR A 360 -6.49 -19.15 -24.27
C THR A 360 -6.16 -18.38 -22.99
N CYS A 361 -6.19 -19.06 -21.85
CA CYS A 361 -5.80 -18.45 -20.58
C CYS A 361 -4.28 -18.35 -20.52
N VAL A 362 -3.77 -17.14 -20.30
CA VAL A 362 -2.34 -16.86 -20.22
C VAL A 362 -2.00 -16.09 -18.94
N ASN A 363 -0.76 -16.22 -18.46
CA ASN A 363 -0.31 -15.58 -17.23
C ASN A 363 -0.26 -14.06 -17.36
N VAL A 364 -0.62 -13.35 -16.29
CA VAL A 364 -0.44 -11.91 -16.13
C VAL A 364 0.90 -11.63 -15.48
N TRP A 365 1.75 -10.83 -16.14
CA TRP A 365 3.13 -10.58 -15.71
C TRP A 365 3.30 -9.21 -15.06
N ARG A 366 2.55 -8.21 -15.54
CA ARG A 366 2.50 -6.85 -14.97
C ARG A 366 1.10 -6.31 -14.97
N HIS A 367 0.83 -5.46 -13.99
CA HIS A 367 -0.40 -4.69 -13.90
C HIS A 367 -0.05 -3.32 -13.31
N ASP A 368 -0.34 -2.27 -14.07
CA ASP A 368 -0.43 -0.89 -13.60
C ASP A 368 -1.91 -0.49 -13.53
N THR A 369 -2.43 -0.47 -12.32
CA THR A 369 -3.82 -0.11 -12.03
C THR A 369 -4.12 1.37 -12.24
N VAL A 370 -3.08 2.23 -12.15
CA VAL A 370 -3.20 3.69 -12.28
C VAL A 370 -3.38 4.04 -13.74
N ASN A 371 -2.50 3.52 -14.61
CA ASN A 371 -2.55 3.75 -16.05
C ASN A 371 -3.45 2.75 -16.81
N GLN A 372 -4.13 1.86 -16.07
CA GLN A 372 -5.08 0.87 -16.62
C GLN A 372 -4.46 0.01 -17.72
N ALA A 373 -3.26 -0.50 -17.42
CA ALA A 373 -2.50 -1.33 -18.35
C ALA A 373 -2.02 -2.60 -17.66
N PHE A 374 -2.01 -3.71 -18.38
CA PHE A 374 -1.39 -4.94 -17.90
C PHE A 374 -0.69 -5.67 -19.05
N SER A 375 0.19 -6.61 -18.72
CA SER A 375 0.77 -7.52 -19.69
C SER A 375 0.40 -8.95 -19.40
N ALA A 376 0.14 -9.69 -20.46
CA ALA A 376 -0.16 -11.10 -20.35
C ALA A 376 0.38 -11.88 -21.56
N GLY A 377 0.71 -13.14 -21.32
CA GLY A 377 1.14 -14.06 -22.36
C GLY A 377 1.67 -15.38 -21.81
N PRO A 378 1.95 -16.35 -22.69
CA PRO A 378 2.42 -17.68 -22.30
C PRO A 378 3.70 -17.64 -21.46
N THR A 379 4.59 -16.70 -21.78
CA THR A 379 5.82 -16.42 -21.04
C THR A 379 5.97 -14.92 -20.84
N SER A 380 6.82 -14.49 -19.90
CA SER A 380 7.14 -13.07 -19.74
C SER A 380 7.71 -12.47 -21.04
N GLN A 381 8.60 -13.20 -21.72
CA GLN A 381 9.25 -12.72 -22.95
C GLN A 381 8.31 -12.57 -24.14
N THR A 382 7.29 -13.42 -24.24
CA THR A 382 6.30 -13.42 -25.33
C THR A 382 4.98 -12.75 -24.96
N SER A 383 4.96 -12.05 -23.82
CA SER A 383 3.78 -11.30 -23.38
C SER A 383 3.56 -10.07 -24.24
N LEU A 384 2.31 -9.58 -24.23
CA LEU A 384 1.90 -8.36 -24.92
C LEU A 384 1.23 -7.42 -23.90
N ARG A 385 1.22 -6.12 -24.22
CA ARG A 385 0.59 -5.08 -23.43
C ARG A 385 -0.86 -4.91 -23.85
N TYR A 386 -1.73 -4.74 -22.87
CA TYR A 386 -3.15 -4.44 -23.03
C TYR A 386 -3.50 -3.24 -22.16
N ASN A 387 -4.07 -2.21 -22.79
CA ASN A 387 -4.73 -1.15 -22.06
C ASN A 387 -6.20 -1.52 -21.92
N TYR A 388 -6.84 -1.06 -20.86
CA TYR A 388 -8.25 -1.27 -20.66
C TYR A 388 -8.92 -0.01 -20.12
N ASP A 389 -10.21 0.14 -20.38
CA ASP A 389 -10.98 1.31 -20.00
C ASP A 389 -12.43 0.97 -19.59
N SER A 390 -13.28 1.98 -19.46
CA SER A 390 -14.67 1.79 -19.03
C SER A 390 -15.59 1.16 -20.07
N ASN A 391 -15.21 1.14 -21.35
CA ASN A 391 -16.00 0.55 -22.42
C ASN A 391 -15.82 -0.97 -22.47
N ASP A 392 -14.70 -1.49 -21.95
CA ASP A 392 -14.39 -2.90 -22.01
C ASP A 392 -15.31 -3.78 -21.15
N ILE A 393 -15.38 -5.06 -21.53
CA ILE A 393 -16.12 -6.09 -20.81
C ILE A 393 -15.16 -6.85 -19.90
N PHE A 394 -15.38 -6.74 -18.59
CA PHE A 394 -14.59 -7.44 -17.59
C PHE A 394 -15.32 -8.65 -17.04
N GLN A 395 -14.63 -9.77 -16.95
CA GLN A 395 -15.17 -11.02 -16.43
C GLN A 395 -14.22 -11.69 -15.45
N VAL A 396 -14.79 -12.42 -14.51
CA VAL A 396 -14.11 -13.38 -13.64
C VAL A 396 -14.79 -14.73 -13.83
N THR A 397 -14.02 -15.71 -14.29
CA THR A 397 -14.47 -17.06 -14.63
C THR A 397 -15.74 -17.07 -15.51
N GLY A 398 -15.83 -16.11 -16.44
CA GLY A 398 -16.97 -15.92 -17.35
C GLY A 398 -18.14 -15.10 -16.81
N THR A 399 -18.15 -14.75 -15.52
CA THR A 399 -19.16 -13.86 -14.93
C THR A 399 -18.73 -12.42 -15.12
N GLN A 400 -19.60 -11.57 -15.68
CA GLN A 400 -19.30 -10.14 -15.85
C GLN A 400 -19.21 -9.43 -14.50
N VAL A 401 -18.17 -8.60 -14.34
CA VAL A 401 -17.89 -7.80 -13.15
C VAL A 401 -17.63 -6.34 -13.53
N SER A 402 -17.54 -5.46 -12.53
CA SER A 402 -17.12 -4.07 -12.77
C SER A 402 -15.61 -4.00 -13.02
N ALA A 403 -15.16 -2.93 -13.68
CA ALA A 403 -13.73 -2.65 -13.84
C ALA A 403 -12.98 -2.57 -12.49
N ALA A 404 -13.65 -2.10 -11.43
CA ALA A 404 -13.06 -2.01 -10.09
C ALA A 404 -12.79 -3.40 -9.48
N ILE A 405 -13.74 -4.34 -9.62
CA ILE A 405 -13.55 -5.72 -9.18
C ILE A 405 -12.48 -6.39 -10.03
N PHE A 406 -12.53 -6.24 -11.35
CA PHE A 406 -11.47 -6.79 -12.21
C PHE A 406 -10.07 -6.29 -11.82
N LYS A 407 -9.93 -5.00 -11.50
CA LYS A 407 -8.67 -4.43 -11.02
C LYS A 407 -8.18 -5.06 -9.72
N SER A 408 -9.08 -5.34 -8.76
CA SER A 408 -8.69 -5.97 -7.49
C SER A 408 -8.29 -7.43 -7.68
N GLU A 409 -8.94 -8.13 -8.61
CA GLU A 409 -8.74 -9.56 -8.85
C GLU A 409 -7.59 -9.88 -9.82
N LEU A 410 -7.17 -8.92 -10.64
CA LEU A 410 -6.08 -9.11 -11.60
C LEU A 410 -4.71 -8.99 -10.92
N ALA A 411 -4.29 -10.07 -10.25
CA ALA A 411 -2.96 -10.19 -9.69
C ALA A 411 -1.90 -10.53 -10.77
N ALA A 412 -0.78 -9.81 -10.75
CA ALA A 412 0.35 -10.03 -11.65
C ALA A 412 1.55 -10.62 -10.89
N SER A 413 2.33 -11.48 -11.55
CA SER A 413 3.56 -12.03 -10.96
C SER A 413 4.69 -12.21 -11.99
N MET A 414 5.93 -11.92 -11.58
CA MET A 414 7.13 -12.22 -12.38
C MET A 414 7.43 -13.71 -12.50
N THR A 415 6.92 -14.53 -11.58
CA THR A 415 7.22 -15.96 -11.53
C THR A 415 6.19 -16.80 -12.28
N GLY A 416 5.17 -16.17 -12.86
CA GLY A 416 4.06 -16.85 -13.54
C GLY A 416 2.97 -17.37 -12.59
N ASN A 417 3.08 -17.12 -11.29
CA ASN A 417 2.09 -17.54 -10.29
C ASN A 417 0.94 -16.51 -10.10
N GLY A 418 0.79 -15.57 -11.03
CA GLY A 418 -0.27 -14.56 -10.99
C GLY A 418 -1.61 -15.08 -11.50
N SER A 419 -2.57 -14.17 -11.68
CA SER A 419 -3.83 -14.50 -12.34
C SER A 419 -3.58 -14.91 -13.80
N THR A 420 -4.48 -15.72 -14.34
CA THR A 420 -4.52 -16.01 -15.78
C THR A 420 -5.72 -15.35 -16.42
N VAL A 421 -5.59 -14.93 -17.69
CA VAL A 421 -6.61 -14.15 -18.38
C VAL A 421 -6.79 -14.61 -19.83
N LYS A 422 -8.05 -14.65 -20.29
CA LYS A 422 -8.43 -14.73 -21.70
C LYS A 422 -8.70 -13.33 -22.24
N ILE A 423 -8.18 -13.05 -23.42
CA ILE A 423 -8.19 -11.70 -23.98
C ILE A 423 -8.72 -11.74 -25.42
N ASN A 424 -9.77 -10.98 -25.66
CA ASN A 424 -10.15 -10.53 -26.99
C ASN A 424 -9.95 -9.01 -27.02
N TYR A 425 -8.95 -8.54 -27.76
CA TYR A 425 -8.46 -7.17 -27.62
C TYR A 425 -8.89 -6.28 -28.78
N ASP A 426 -9.22 -5.04 -28.50
CA ASP A 426 -9.29 -3.97 -29.49
C ASP A 426 -8.30 -2.85 -29.10
N PRO A 427 -7.24 -2.60 -29.89
CA PRO A 427 -6.29 -1.54 -29.60
C PRO A 427 -6.87 -0.13 -29.78
N ASN A 428 -8.05 0.01 -30.38
CA ASN A 428 -8.74 1.30 -30.50
C ASN A 428 -9.36 1.69 -29.14
N PRO A 429 -9.04 2.86 -28.56
CA PRO A 429 -9.63 3.33 -27.30
C PRO A 429 -11.15 3.54 -27.34
N SER A 430 -11.77 3.58 -28.52
CA SER A 430 -13.23 3.61 -28.67
C SER A 430 -13.84 2.23 -28.97
N GLY A 431 -12.99 1.21 -29.08
CA GLY A 431 -13.38 -0.18 -29.29
C GLY A 431 -13.82 -0.87 -28.01
N PHE A 432 -14.09 -2.17 -28.12
CA PHE A 432 -14.50 -3.01 -27.00
C PHE A 432 -13.57 -4.21 -26.90
N SER A 433 -12.80 -4.27 -25.83
CA SER A 433 -12.06 -5.46 -25.43
C SER A 433 -12.88 -6.31 -24.47
N THR A 434 -12.55 -7.59 -24.39
CA THR A 434 -13.06 -8.50 -23.36
C THR A 434 -11.89 -9.15 -22.63
N PHE A 435 -11.87 -8.97 -21.31
CA PHE A 435 -10.86 -9.54 -20.43
C PHE A 435 -11.55 -10.46 -19.42
N ASN A 436 -11.23 -11.74 -19.46
CA ASN A 436 -11.81 -12.74 -18.57
C ASN A 436 -10.73 -13.42 -17.73
N ILE A 437 -10.70 -13.15 -16.43
CA ILE A 437 -9.79 -13.82 -15.49
C ILE A 437 -10.22 -15.28 -15.37
N CYS A 438 -9.38 -16.21 -15.84
CA CYS A 438 -9.68 -17.63 -15.81
C CYS A 438 -9.40 -18.25 -14.44
N THR A 439 -8.28 -17.86 -13.84
CA THR A 439 -7.86 -18.28 -12.50
C THR A 439 -7.39 -17.04 -11.77
N GLN A 440 -8.00 -16.75 -10.63
CA GLN A 440 -7.67 -15.59 -9.81
C GLN A 440 -6.52 -15.94 -8.88
N ALA A 441 -5.37 -15.27 -8.94
CA ALA A 441 -4.40 -15.34 -7.85
C ALA A 441 -4.83 -14.36 -6.75
N GLY A 442 -4.87 -14.80 -5.50
CA GLY A 442 -5.36 -13.97 -4.37
C GLY A 442 -6.28 -14.73 -3.41
N ALA A 443 -7.06 -15.68 -3.92
CA ALA A 443 -8.00 -16.49 -3.13
C ALA A 443 -8.03 -17.95 -3.59
N GLN A 444 -6.86 -18.59 -3.66
CA GLN A 444 -6.73 -20.00 -4.04
C GLN A 444 -6.62 -20.92 -2.83
N ALA A 445 -7.31 -22.07 -2.90
CA ALA A 445 -7.13 -23.11 -1.90
C ALA A 445 -5.76 -23.80 -2.08
N PRO A 446 -5.19 -24.37 -1.02
CA PRO A 446 -3.95 -25.13 -1.11
C PRO A 446 -4.13 -26.38 -1.98
N SER A 447 -3.14 -26.71 -2.82
CA SER A 447 -3.15 -27.92 -3.65
C SER A 447 -2.57 -29.17 -2.96
N GLY A 448 -1.86 -28.98 -1.85
CA GLY A 448 -1.16 -30.04 -1.10
C GLY A 448 -1.66 -30.19 0.34
N ALA A 449 -2.97 -30.06 0.57
CA ALA A 449 -3.51 -30.25 1.91
C ALA A 449 -3.44 -31.74 2.31
N SER A 450 -3.06 -31.99 3.55
CA SER A 450 -2.82 -33.33 4.10
C SER A 450 -3.52 -33.51 5.45
N ALA A 451 -3.74 -34.75 5.87
CA ALA A 451 -4.30 -35.05 7.18
C ALA A 451 -3.59 -36.22 7.84
N ALA A 452 -3.43 -36.13 9.16
CA ALA A 452 -2.86 -37.16 10.02
C ALA A 452 -3.86 -37.52 11.12
N THR A 453 -3.91 -38.80 11.48
CA THR A 453 -4.68 -39.28 12.63
C THR A 453 -3.74 -39.55 13.78
N GLY A 454 -4.10 -39.10 14.98
CA GLY A 454 -3.25 -39.26 16.15
C GLY A 454 -4.00 -38.91 17.44
N ASN A 455 -3.23 -38.84 18.53
CA ASN A 455 -3.67 -38.29 19.80
C ASN A 455 -3.01 -36.91 19.93
N PHE A 456 -3.77 -35.86 19.71
CA PHE A 456 -3.33 -34.46 19.64
C PHE A 456 -3.87 -33.61 20.80
N ASP A 457 -4.65 -34.20 21.71
CA ASP A 457 -5.16 -33.61 22.95
C ASP A 457 -4.59 -34.25 24.23
N ASN A 458 -3.72 -35.27 24.09
CA ASN A 458 -3.20 -36.11 25.16
C ASN A 458 -4.28 -36.98 25.85
N GLY A 459 -5.35 -37.33 25.13
CA GLY A 459 -6.38 -38.27 25.54
C GLY A 459 -5.90 -39.73 25.61
N SER A 460 -6.83 -40.67 25.71
CA SER A 460 -6.50 -42.10 25.85
C SER A 460 -6.50 -42.88 24.53
N ALA A 461 -6.97 -42.28 23.45
CA ALA A 461 -7.01 -42.92 22.16
C ALA A 461 -6.61 -41.93 21.03
N ALA A 462 -6.38 -42.47 19.83
CA ALA A 462 -5.89 -41.72 18.67
C ALA A 462 -7.04 -41.39 17.70
N GLU A 463 -7.98 -40.56 18.15
CA GLU A 463 -9.22 -40.17 17.46
C GLU A 463 -9.16 -38.80 16.81
N ASP A 464 -8.05 -38.09 16.97
CA ASP A 464 -7.92 -36.73 16.46
C ASP A 464 -7.45 -36.73 15.01
N VAL A 465 -7.96 -35.78 14.24
CA VAL A 465 -7.53 -35.57 12.85
C VAL A 465 -6.91 -34.19 12.73
N ARG A 466 -5.61 -34.14 12.45
CA ARG A 466 -4.89 -32.90 12.15
C ARG A 466 -4.79 -32.69 10.65
N ILE A 467 -5.38 -31.62 10.15
CA ILE A 467 -5.27 -31.16 8.77
C ILE A 467 -4.16 -30.11 8.69
N SER A 468 -3.23 -30.29 7.75
CA SER A 468 -2.09 -29.38 7.55
C SER A 468 -1.97 -28.97 6.08
N PHE A 469 -1.66 -27.70 5.83
CA PHE A 469 -1.45 -27.16 4.49
C PHE A 469 -0.57 -25.91 4.51
N THR A 470 0.02 -25.58 3.36
CA THR A 470 0.71 -24.31 3.12
C THR A 470 -0.20 -23.39 2.29
N ALA A 471 -0.46 -22.19 2.79
CA ALA A 471 -1.21 -21.18 2.06
C ALA A 471 -0.46 -20.81 0.76
N PRO A 472 -1.13 -20.73 -0.41
CA PRO A 472 -0.48 -20.25 -1.63
C PRO A 472 0.14 -18.87 -1.41
N SER A 473 1.40 -18.70 -1.83
CA SER A 473 2.15 -17.46 -1.62
C SER A 473 1.59 -16.25 -2.37
N ALA A 474 0.76 -16.47 -3.38
CA ALA A 474 0.08 -15.42 -4.14
C ALA A 474 -1.28 -15.02 -3.52
N ASN A 475 -1.71 -15.62 -2.41
CA ASN A 475 -2.96 -15.26 -1.77
C ASN A 475 -2.86 -13.93 -1.03
N THR A 476 -3.93 -13.14 -1.11
CA THR A 476 -4.16 -11.92 -0.32
C THR A 476 -5.15 -12.19 0.82
N VAL A 477 -5.95 -13.24 0.71
CA VAL A 477 -6.80 -13.75 1.78
C VAL A 477 -6.01 -14.64 2.73
N SER A 478 -6.33 -14.57 4.02
CA SER A 478 -5.70 -15.38 5.07
C SER A 478 -6.66 -16.35 5.75
N GLY A 479 -7.97 -16.25 5.50
CA GLY A 479 -8.99 -17.11 6.11
C GLY A 479 -9.25 -18.37 5.31
N TYR A 480 -9.11 -19.54 5.94
CA TYR A 480 -9.33 -20.84 5.33
C TYR A 480 -10.36 -21.64 6.13
N ASN A 481 -11.46 -22.03 5.51
CA ASN A 481 -12.47 -22.89 6.11
C ASN A 481 -12.10 -24.36 5.93
N ILE A 482 -12.19 -25.12 7.01
CA ILE A 482 -12.02 -26.58 7.00
C ILE A 482 -13.39 -27.21 6.91
N GLN A 483 -13.61 -27.99 5.86
CA GLN A 483 -14.88 -28.65 5.63
C GLN A 483 -14.74 -30.17 5.72
N ARG A 484 -15.79 -30.82 6.22
CA ARG A 484 -15.87 -32.27 6.41
C ARG A 484 -17.19 -32.81 5.87
N ALA A 485 -17.12 -33.97 5.21
CA ALA A 485 -18.27 -34.82 4.90
C ALA A 485 -18.11 -36.19 5.60
N SER A 486 -19.20 -36.74 6.13
CA SER A 486 -19.21 -38.08 6.73
C SER A 486 -19.66 -39.13 5.72
N LEU A 487 -18.94 -40.25 5.68
CA LEU A 487 -19.25 -41.44 4.89
C LEU A 487 -20.07 -42.49 5.67
N GLY A 488 -20.30 -42.26 6.97
CA GLY A 488 -20.90 -43.22 7.89
C GLY A 488 -19.88 -44.00 8.74
N ALA A 489 -20.36 -44.57 9.84
CA ALA A 489 -19.54 -45.17 10.90
C ALA A 489 -18.77 -46.45 10.48
N SER A 490 -19.18 -47.12 9.39
CA SER A 490 -18.60 -48.38 8.93
C SER A 490 -17.88 -48.27 7.58
N VAL A 491 -17.69 -47.05 7.08
CA VAL A 491 -17.07 -46.80 5.78
C VAL A 491 -15.70 -46.20 5.99
N THR A 492 -14.68 -46.65 5.26
CA THR A 492 -13.35 -46.02 5.27
C THR A 492 -13.17 -45.17 4.01
N ALA A 493 -12.71 -43.93 4.17
CA ALA A 493 -12.38 -43.06 3.04
C ALA A 493 -11.21 -43.64 2.22
N ASN A 494 -11.40 -43.73 0.90
CA ASN A 494 -10.47 -44.27 -0.07
C ASN A 494 -10.59 -43.55 -1.42
N LEU A 495 -9.78 -43.94 -2.40
CA LEU A 495 -9.77 -43.34 -3.74
C LEU A 495 -11.13 -43.46 -4.46
N SER A 496 -11.94 -44.47 -4.17
CA SER A 496 -13.22 -44.68 -4.84
C SER A 496 -14.36 -43.86 -4.26
N ASN A 497 -14.45 -43.68 -2.93
CA ASN A 497 -15.57 -42.97 -2.30
C ASN A 497 -15.27 -41.51 -1.92
N CYS A 498 -13.99 -41.13 -1.86
CA CYS A 498 -13.55 -39.79 -1.48
C CYS A 498 -12.68 -39.12 -2.55
N ASN A 499 -12.28 -39.87 -3.59
CA ASN A 499 -11.38 -39.39 -4.64
C ASN A 499 -10.12 -38.70 -4.09
N LEU A 500 -9.46 -39.38 -3.14
CA LEU A 500 -8.34 -38.82 -2.39
C LEU A 500 -7.26 -38.25 -3.30
N ASN A 501 -6.72 -37.11 -2.89
CA ASN A 501 -5.69 -36.34 -3.59
C ASN A 501 -6.15 -35.70 -4.92
N ALA A 502 -7.35 -36.00 -5.43
CA ALA A 502 -7.91 -35.25 -6.54
C ALA A 502 -8.45 -33.90 -6.06
N THR A 503 -8.38 -32.89 -6.93
CA THR A 503 -8.98 -31.57 -6.70
C THR A 503 -10.48 -31.72 -6.45
N ALA A 504 -10.97 -31.18 -5.33
CA ALA A 504 -12.40 -31.16 -5.07
C ALA A 504 -13.11 -30.18 -6.04
N PRO A 505 -14.37 -30.44 -6.42
CA PRO A 505 -15.16 -29.45 -7.14
C PRO A 505 -15.64 -28.36 -6.17
N ALA A 506 -15.78 -27.13 -6.69
CA ALA A 506 -16.24 -25.98 -5.93
C ALA A 506 -17.70 -26.09 -5.45
N THR A 507 -18.50 -26.99 -6.04
CA THR A 507 -19.88 -27.25 -5.65
C THR A 507 -20.09 -28.67 -5.12
N ASP A 508 -20.88 -28.78 -4.06
CA ASP A 508 -21.18 -30.06 -3.39
C ASP A 508 -22.04 -31.01 -4.22
N SER A 509 -22.78 -30.48 -5.21
CA SER A 509 -23.59 -31.26 -6.16
C SER A 509 -22.78 -32.24 -7.01
N SER A 510 -21.46 -32.04 -7.09
CA SER A 510 -20.51 -32.86 -7.84
C SER A 510 -19.42 -33.50 -6.96
N GLY A 511 -19.48 -33.29 -5.64
CA GLY A 511 -18.42 -33.71 -4.73
C GLY A 511 -18.42 -35.21 -4.44
N ASN A 512 -17.24 -35.80 -4.28
CA ASN A 512 -17.09 -37.12 -3.67
C ASN A 512 -16.94 -36.92 -2.15
N PRO A 513 -17.76 -37.58 -1.32
CA PRO A 513 -18.69 -38.66 -1.65
C PRO A 513 -20.03 -38.18 -2.23
N ALA A 514 -20.45 -38.79 -3.34
CA ALA A 514 -21.75 -38.51 -3.94
C ALA A 514 -22.89 -38.75 -2.93
N GLY A 515 -23.79 -37.77 -2.78
CA GLY A 515 -24.94 -37.84 -1.86
C GLY A 515 -24.66 -37.37 -0.42
N THR A 516 -23.47 -36.82 -0.14
CA THR A 516 -23.15 -36.19 1.16
C THR A 516 -22.83 -34.70 0.98
N SER A 517 -23.13 -33.87 1.98
CA SER A 517 -22.84 -32.44 1.97
C SER A 517 -21.62 -32.12 2.84
N PHE A 518 -20.75 -31.22 2.37
CA PHE A 518 -19.63 -30.74 3.17
C PHE A 518 -20.10 -29.67 4.15
N THR A 519 -19.79 -29.84 5.43
CA THR A 519 -20.07 -28.84 6.48
C THR A 519 -18.77 -28.24 7.00
N SER A 520 -18.77 -26.94 7.30
CA SER A 520 -17.63 -26.32 7.98
C SER A 520 -17.49 -26.90 9.39
N VAL A 521 -16.29 -27.33 9.75
CA VAL A 521 -15.94 -27.86 11.07
C VAL A 521 -15.00 -26.93 11.83
N GLY A 522 -14.51 -25.89 11.17
CA GLY A 522 -13.61 -24.89 11.75
C GLY A 522 -12.98 -24.03 10.67
N ALA A 523 -12.20 -23.05 11.11
CA ALA A 523 -11.44 -22.18 10.23
C ALA A 523 -10.06 -21.92 10.82
N LEU A 524 -9.12 -21.54 9.95
CA LEU A 524 -7.76 -21.16 10.32
C LEU A 524 -7.37 -19.88 9.59
N THR A 525 -6.63 -19.02 10.28
CA THR A 525 -5.96 -17.88 9.66
C THR A 525 -4.51 -18.27 9.37
N VAL A 526 -4.13 -18.30 8.09
CA VAL A 526 -2.76 -18.61 7.65
C VAL A 526 -2.32 -17.51 6.69
N THR A 527 -1.18 -16.88 6.96
CA THR A 527 -0.61 -15.89 6.04
C THR A 527 -0.06 -16.56 4.79
N ALA A 528 0.00 -15.83 3.67
CA ALA A 528 0.47 -16.35 2.40
C ALA A 528 1.87 -16.99 2.53
N GLY A 529 2.06 -18.18 1.96
CA GLY A 529 3.32 -18.93 2.03
C GLY A 529 3.60 -19.62 3.37
N ALA A 530 2.84 -19.33 4.43
CA ALA A 530 2.99 -19.99 5.72
C ALA A 530 2.25 -21.34 5.77
N THR A 531 2.70 -22.21 6.67
CA THR A 531 2.04 -23.49 6.94
C THR A 531 1.17 -23.36 8.18
N GLY A 532 -0.06 -23.86 8.08
CA GLY A 532 -1.02 -23.91 9.17
C GLY A 532 -1.53 -25.32 9.42
N SER A 533 -2.01 -25.58 10.64
CA SER A 533 -2.67 -26.84 10.98
C SER A 533 -3.93 -26.62 11.83
N PHE A 534 -4.96 -27.40 11.53
CA PHE A 534 -6.23 -27.45 12.28
C PHE A 534 -6.42 -28.86 12.84
N THR A 535 -6.80 -29.00 14.10
CA THR A 535 -7.09 -30.29 14.72
C THR A 535 -8.58 -30.43 14.97
N ASN A 536 -9.16 -31.51 14.47
CA ASN A 536 -10.52 -31.94 14.77
C ASN A 536 -10.46 -33.01 15.86
N TYR A 537 -10.85 -32.64 17.07
CA TYR A 537 -10.72 -33.47 18.26
C TYR A 537 -11.83 -34.51 18.39
N ASP A 538 -11.53 -35.63 19.02
CA ASP A 538 -12.50 -36.62 19.51
C ASP A 538 -13.47 -37.14 18.43
N LEU A 539 -12.95 -37.46 17.25
CA LEU A 539 -13.80 -37.85 16.14
C LEU A 539 -14.35 -39.27 16.32
N ALA A 540 -15.68 -39.39 16.32
CA ALA A 540 -16.34 -40.68 16.35
C ALA A 540 -15.87 -41.60 15.22
N ASN A 541 -15.79 -42.90 15.49
CA ASN A 541 -15.34 -43.88 14.50
C ASN A 541 -16.19 -43.82 13.22
N GLY A 542 -15.53 -43.76 12.06
CA GLY A 542 -16.20 -43.65 10.77
C GLY A 542 -15.31 -43.09 9.66
N GLY A 543 -15.87 -43.02 8.46
CA GLY A 543 -15.19 -42.48 7.30
C GLY A 543 -15.46 -41.00 7.15
N TYR A 544 -14.41 -40.23 6.87
CA TYR A 544 -14.52 -38.79 6.69
C TYR A 544 -13.69 -38.33 5.50
N CYS A 545 -14.28 -37.42 4.74
CA CYS A 545 -13.62 -36.68 3.67
C CYS A 545 -13.45 -35.24 4.11
N TYR A 546 -12.24 -34.72 3.98
CA TYR A 546 -11.90 -33.33 4.29
C TYR A 546 -11.50 -32.57 3.04
N ARG A 547 -11.75 -31.27 3.06
CA ARG A 547 -11.17 -30.30 2.13
C ARG A 547 -11.00 -28.95 2.82
N VAL A 548 -10.09 -28.14 2.30
CA VAL A 548 -9.90 -26.74 2.68
C VAL A 548 -10.59 -25.88 1.63
N MET A 549 -11.40 -24.92 2.07
CA MET A 549 -12.11 -23.98 1.21
C MET A 549 -11.68 -22.56 1.54
N VAL A 550 -11.48 -21.76 0.50
CA VAL A 550 -11.29 -20.32 0.62
C VAL A 550 -12.33 -19.62 -0.25
N GLN A 551 -12.86 -18.51 0.24
CA GLN A 551 -13.82 -17.70 -0.50
C GLN A 551 -13.20 -16.34 -0.79
N ASP A 552 -13.28 -15.95 -2.07
CA ASP A 552 -12.94 -14.61 -2.51
C ASP A 552 -13.98 -13.62 -1.95
N PRO A 553 -13.58 -12.61 -1.16
CA PRO A 553 -14.49 -11.65 -0.56
C PRO A 553 -15.14 -10.69 -1.56
N ASN A 554 -14.52 -10.47 -2.73
CA ASN A 554 -14.96 -9.51 -3.72
C ASN A 554 -15.95 -10.13 -4.71
N THR A 555 -15.76 -11.40 -5.05
CA THR A 555 -16.61 -12.12 -6.02
C THR A 555 -17.53 -13.16 -5.38
N GLY A 556 -17.26 -13.55 -4.13
CA GLY A 556 -17.94 -14.65 -3.45
C GLY A 556 -17.57 -16.04 -3.99
N GLN A 557 -16.65 -16.14 -4.96
CA GLN A 557 -16.23 -17.42 -5.54
C GLN A 557 -15.47 -18.28 -4.55
N GLN A 558 -15.69 -19.58 -4.61
CA GLN A 558 -15.03 -20.55 -3.74
C GLN A 558 -13.94 -21.30 -4.50
N SER A 559 -12.76 -21.38 -3.89
CA SER A 559 -11.69 -22.29 -4.29
C SER A 559 -11.54 -23.37 -3.22
N VAL A 560 -11.30 -24.62 -3.64
CA VAL A 560 -11.25 -25.78 -2.75
C VAL A 560 -10.02 -26.64 -3.03
N SER A 561 -9.46 -27.25 -1.97
CA SER A 561 -8.26 -28.07 -2.04
C SER A 561 -8.51 -29.44 -2.67
N ASN A 562 -7.45 -30.25 -2.74
CA ASN A 562 -7.59 -31.69 -2.90
C ASN A 562 -8.43 -32.33 -1.77
N TYR A 563 -9.06 -33.47 -2.06
CA TYR A 563 -9.70 -34.30 -1.05
C TYR A 563 -8.68 -35.02 -0.18
N ILE A 564 -8.95 -35.08 1.13
CA ILE A 564 -8.05 -35.62 2.13
C ILE A 564 -8.80 -36.60 3.04
N ARG A 565 -8.10 -37.63 3.51
CA ARG A 565 -8.61 -38.54 4.55
C ARG A 565 -7.75 -38.51 5.81
N PRO A 566 -8.34 -38.83 6.98
CA PRO A 566 -7.59 -39.28 8.14
C PRO A 566 -6.74 -40.52 7.82
N GLY A 567 -5.59 -40.67 8.48
CA GLY A 567 -4.77 -41.88 8.40
C GLY A 567 -5.50 -43.09 8.98
N ARG A 568 -5.08 -44.30 8.60
CA ARG A 568 -5.70 -45.55 9.08
C ARG A 568 -5.40 -45.75 10.57
N GLN A 569 -6.43 -45.90 11.42
CA GLN A 569 -6.28 -46.46 12.77
C GLN A 569 -5.96 -47.95 12.66
N ASP A 570 -4.72 -48.34 12.39
CA ASP A 570 -4.30 -49.73 12.58
C ASP A 570 -3.98 -49.93 14.07
N ARG A 571 -4.99 -50.38 14.85
CA ARG A 571 -4.86 -50.71 16.29
C ARG A 571 -3.85 -51.84 16.57
N ASP A 572 -3.38 -52.57 15.56
CA ASP A 572 -2.65 -53.82 15.75
C ASP A 572 -1.12 -53.69 15.82
N ARG A 573 -0.54 -52.49 15.65
CA ARG A 573 0.94 -52.33 15.69
C ARG A 573 1.53 -51.84 17.02
N LEU A 574 0.72 -51.34 17.95
CA LEU A 574 1.22 -50.76 19.21
C LEU A 574 1.24 -51.74 20.39
N GLN A 575 0.74 -52.97 20.25
CA GLN A 575 0.77 -53.98 21.33
C GLN A 575 1.99 -54.92 21.32
N GLN A 576 2.89 -54.82 20.34
CA GLN A 576 4.00 -55.77 20.19
C GLN A 576 5.37 -55.25 20.67
N ALA A 577 5.44 -54.05 21.23
CA ALA A 577 6.69 -53.46 21.70
C ALA A 577 6.96 -53.63 23.21
N ASP A 578 6.03 -54.21 24.00
CA ASP A 578 6.10 -54.17 25.47
C ASP A 578 6.00 -55.55 26.16
N VAL A 579 6.58 -56.58 25.55
CA VAL A 579 6.85 -57.86 26.23
C VAL A 579 8.26 -58.31 25.89
N GLY A 580 9.26 -57.88 26.68
CA GLY A 580 10.62 -58.32 26.38
C GLY A 580 11.80 -57.88 27.25
N GLU A 581 11.65 -57.21 28.39
CA GLU A 581 12.79 -57.01 29.30
C GLU A 581 12.55 -57.67 30.66
N ARG A 582 12.83 -58.98 30.71
CA ARG A 582 13.27 -59.63 31.95
C ARG A 582 14.70 -60.13 31.76
N LYS A 583 15.61 -59.44 32.43
CA LYS A 583 16.97 -59.91 32.77
C LYS A 583 16.92 -61.34 33.30
N LEU A 584 17.76 -62.21 32.76
CA LEU A 584 18.35 -63.34 33.49
C LEU A 584 19.76 -63.61 32.95
N ASP A 585 20.67 -63.74 33.90
CA ASP A 585 22.12 -63.87 33.75
C ASP A 585 22.57 -65.22 33.18
N HIS A 586 23.78 -65.20 32.58
CA HIS A 586 24.81 -66.24 32.45
C HIS A 586 25.20 -66.78 31.04
N PRO A 587 26.52 -67.05 30.82
CA PRO A 587 27.10 -67.24 29.51
C PRO A 587 27.37 -68.72 29.19
N GLY A 588 27.16 -69.09 27.93
CA GLY A 588 27.58 -70.37 27.36
C GLY A 588 26.41 -71.17 26.81
N ASP A 589 26.21 -71.15 25.50
CA ASP A 589 26.73 -72.23 24.67
C ASP A 589 26.51 -71.95 23.17
N ARG A 590 27.46 -72.43 22.38
CA ARG A 590 27.40 -72.43 20.91
C ARG A 590 26.32 -73.43 20.48
N GLN A 591 25.49 -73.09 19.49
CA GLN A 591 25.39 -73.88 18.25
C GLN A 591 24.55 -73.20 17.17
N ARG A 592 24.93 -73.59 15.95
CA ARG A 592 24.56 -73.09 14.62
C ARG A 592 23.06 -73.14 14.35
N LEU A 593 22.58 -72.20 13.52
CA LEU A 593 21.88 -72.47 12.24
C LEU A 593 21.59 -71.13 11.55
N TRP A 594 22.20 -70.91 10.38
CA TRP A 594 21.77 -69.97 9.33
C TRP A 594 20.62 -70.66 8.55
N PRO A 595 19.65 -69.98 7.88
CA PRO A 595 19.97 -69.00 6.83
C PRO A 595 19.01 -67.82 6.55
N VAL A 596 19.60 -66.79 5.91
CA VAL A 596 19.14 -66.01 4.73
C VAL A 596 17.87 -65.16 4.84
N VAL A 597 18.08 -63.84 4.78
CA VAL A 597 17.15 -62.90 4.12
C VAL A 597 17.96 -62.09 3.11
N GLU A 598 17.60 -62.23 1.83
CA GLU A 598 18.08 -61.43 0.71
C GLU A 598 17.63 -59.97 0.86
N HIS A 599 18.57 -59.03 0.77
CA HIS A 599 18.27 -57.66 0.36
C HIS A 599 18.44 -57.55 -1.16
N ARG A 600 17.33 -57.39 -1.89
CA ARG A 600 17.31 -56.74 -3.20
C ARG A 600 17.16 -55.25 -2.99
N CYS A 601 18.17 -54.47 -3.39
CA CYS A 601 18.00 -53.07 -3.76
C CYS A 601 17.76 -52.99 -5.26
N GLU A 602 16.89 -52.05 -5.62
CA GLU A 602 16.42 -51.75 -6.96
C GLU A 602 17.53 -51.41 -7.95
N GLN A 603 17.28 -51.88 -9.17
CA GLN A 603 17.93 -51.50 -10.40
C GLN A 603 17.03 -50.43 -11.03
N LEU A 604 17.52 -49.20 -11.17
CA LEU A 604 16.96 -48.21 -12.09
C LEU A 604 18.11 -47.61 -12.91
N GLU A 605 17.90 -47.67 -14.21
CA GLU A 605 18.84 -47.51 -15.31
C GLU A 605 19.37 -46.07 -15.43
N LEU A 606 20.68 -45.93 -15.68
CA LEU A 606 21.30 -44.71 -16.19
C LEU A 606 21.87 -44.99 -17.58
N ASP A 607 21.43 -44.14 -18.52
CA ASP A 607 21.73 -44.07 -19.95
C ASP A 607 23.24 -43.85 -20.26
N PRO A 608 23.88 -44.68 -21.11
CA PRO A 608 25.31 -44.60 -21.39
C PRO A 608 25.64 -43.68 -22.58
N ALA A 609 25.68 -42.36 -22.37
CA ALA A 609 26.03 -41.42 -23.46
C ALA A 609 26.94 -40.22 -23.09
N SER A 610 27.63 -40.19 -21.94
CA SER A 610 28.47 -39.01 -21.58
C SER A 610 29.95 -39.29 -21.25
N LEU A 611 30.42 -40.53 -21.42
CA LEU A 611 31.81 -40.93 -21.12
C LEU A 611 32.73 -40.89 -22.35
N GLN A 612 32.82 -39.74 -23.04
CA GLN A 612 33.74 -39.56 -24.18
C GLN A 612 34.38 -38.16 -24.34
N ARG A 613 34.36 -37.26 -23.33
CA ARG A 613 35.05 -35.95 -23.44
C ARG A 613 35.84 -35.50 -22.22
N ARG A 614 36.53 -36.40 -21.53
CA ARG A 614 37.49 -36.02 -20.47
C ARG A 614 38.75 -36.88 -20.41
N LYS A 615 39.36 -37.15 -21.55
CA LYS A 615 40.79 -37.54 -21.64
C LYS A 615 41.38 -37.01 -22.94
N GLN A 616 41.77 -35.74 -22.97
CA GLN A 616 42.95 -35.27 -23.69
C GLN A 616 43.22 -33.80 -23.40
N ARG A 617 44.52 -33.50 -23.22
CA ARG A 617 45.19 -32.18 -23.18
C ARG A 617 45.34 -31.50 -21.82
N HIS A 618 46.18 -32.12 -20.98
CA HIS A 618 47.42 -31.43 -20.58
C HIS A 618 48.53 -31.77 -21.59
N ARG A 619 48.98 -30.76 -22.34
CA ARG A 619 50.30 -30.54 -22.97
C ARG A 619 50.15 -29.57 -24.15
N ARG A 620 50.12 -28.28 -23.84
CA ARG A 620 50.98 -27.22 -24.39
C ARG A 620 50.85 -26.00 -23.50
#